data_AF-A0A0C2IXE5-F1
#
_entry.id   AF-A0A0C2IXE5-F1
#
_cell.length_a   1.000
_cell.length_b   1.000
_cell.length_c   1.000
_cell.angle_alpha   90.00
_cell.angle_beta   90.00
_cell.angle_gamma   90.00
#
_symmetry.space_group_name_H-M   'P 1'
#
loop_
_entity.id
_entity.type
_entity.pdbx_description
1 polymer ?
#
loop_
_entity_poly.entity_id
_entity_poly.type
_entity_poly.pdbx_seq_one_letter_code
_entity_poly.pdbx_strand_id
1 'polypeptide(L)'
;MNEKLGEALSMARKINSKSQQANKTYYGANVNERKYNVGDNVLMRNREKGKLNPLFDGPYQITKAKHPVYKIRKLYSPNNEKTVHHNLLFPCSKSQGEPKRSVSHQAPALRRSTRITRPPRYLSEYPYNSLKGGHM
;
A
#
# COMPACT_ATOMS: atom_id res chain seq x y z
N MET A 1 -0.03 -13.26 -52.17
CA MET A 1 0.94 -13.10 -51.06
C MET A 1 0.62 -11.95 -50.09
N ASN A 2 -0.30 -11.02 -50.40
CA ASN A 2 -0.59 -9.87 -49.53
C ASN A 2 -1.64 -10.12 -48.43
N GLU A 3 -2.41 -11.20 -48.53
CA GLU A 3 -3.49 -11.50 -47.58
C GLU A 3 -2.97 -11.91 -46.20
N LYS A 4 -1.96 -12.80 -46.14
CA LYS A 4 -1.30 -13.20 -44.88
C LYS A 4 -0.66 -12.03 -44.15
N LEU A 5 -0.12 -11.06 -44.91
CA LEU A 5 0.47 -9.84 -44.35
C LEU A 5 -0.62 -8.91 -43.80
N GLY A 6 -1.74 -8.77 -44.50
CA GLY A 6 -2.91 -8.02 -44.03
C GLY A 6 -3.54 -8.62 -42.76
N GLU A 7 -3.66 -9.94 -42.70
CA GLU A 7 -4.14 -10.68 -41.53
C GLU A 7 -3.23 -10.49 -40.32
N ALA A 8 -1.91 -10.61 -40.51
CA ALA A 8 -0.92 -10.40 -39.45
C ALA A 8 -0.99 -8.97 -38.89
N LEU A 9 -1.11 -7.95 -39.76
CA LEU A 9 -1.26 -6.56 -39.34
C LEU A 9 -2.58 -6.32 -38.59
N SER A 10 -3.67 -6.94 -39.04
CA SER A 10 -4.98 -6.89 -38.36
C SER A 10 -4.89 -7.47 -36.95
N MET A 11 -4.24 -8.64 -36.80
CA MET A 11 -4.01 -9.25 -35.49
C MET A 11 -3.13 -8.38 -34.59
N ALA A 12 -2.01 -7.86 -35.11
CA ALA A 12 -1.12 -6.99 -34.36
C ALA A 12 -1.84 -5.72 -33.85
N ARG A 13 -2.67 -5.09 -34.70
CA ARG A 13 -3.49 -3.93 -34.30
C ARG A 13 -4.50 -4.29 -33.21
N LYS A 14 -5.16 -5.44 -33.31
CA LYS A 14 -6.10 -5.92 -32.27
C LYS A 14 -5.39 -6.13 -30.94
N ILE A 15 -4.22 -6.78 -30.92
CA ILE A 15 -3.43 -6.97 -29.68
C ILE A 15 -3.03 -5.62 -29.10
N ASN A 16 -2.52 -4.71 -29.93
CA ASN A 16 -2.08 -3.39 -29.49
C ASN A 16 -3.26 -2.55 -28.92
N SER A 17 -4.44 -2.61 -29.53
CA SER A 17 -5.64 -1.94 -29.02
C SER A 17 -6.05 -2.44 -27.64
N LYS A 18 -5.98 -3.77 -27.41
CA LYS A 18 -6.26 -4.37 -26.11
C LYS A 18 -5.26 -3.92 -25.05
N SER A 19 -3.96 -3.89 -25.38
CA SER A 19 -2.94 -3.40 -24.45
C SER A 19 -3.08 -1.91 -24.16
N GLN A 20 -3.43 -1.09 -25.16
CA GLN A 20 -3.68 0.34 -24.97
C GLN A 20 -4.86 0.58 -24.03
N GLN A 21 -5.94 -0.18 -24.19
CA GLN A 21 -7.11 -0.07 -23.32
C GLN A 21 -6.78 -0.47 -21.88
N ALA A 22 -6.06 -1.58 -21.69
CA ALA A 22 -5.61 -2.02 -20.37
C ALA A 22 -4.73 -0.96 -19.68
N ASN A 23 -3.77 -0.39 -20.41
CA ASN A 23 -2.90 0.67 -19.91
C ASN A 23 -3.69 1.93 -19.53
N LYS A 24 -4.67 2.33 -20.35
CA LYS A 24 -5.54 3.47 -20.07
C LYS A 24 -6.38 3.24 -18.81
N THR A 25 -6.98 2.06 -18.67
CA THR A 25 -7.78 1.72 -17.47
C THR A 25 -6.91 1.67 -16.22
N TYR A 26 -5.71 1.08 -16.30
CA TYR A 26 -4.76 1.02 -15.19
C TYR A 26 -4.30 2.42 -14.78
N TYR A 27 -3.97 3.27 -15.75
CA TYR A 27 -3.59 4.65 -15.49
C TYR A 27 -4.75 5.40 -14.82
N GLY A 28 -5.95 5.37 -15.40
CA GLY A 28 -7.14 6.04 -14.84
C GLY A 28 -7.49 5.58 -13.43
N ALA A 29 -7.36 4.29 -13.12
CA ALA A 29 -7.59 3.76 -11.77
C ALA A 29 -6.55 4.25 -10.74
N ASN A 30 -5.32 4.55 -11.18
CA ASN A 30 -4.22 4.99 -10.33
C ASN A 30 -4.01 6.52 -10.33
N VAL A 31 -4.75 7.28 -11.15
CA VAL A 31 -4.83 8.75 -11.12
C VAL A 31 -5.71 9.19 -9.95
N ASN A 32 -5.36 8.75 -8.74
CA ASN A 32 -5.80 9.40 -7.51
C ASN A 32 -4.72 10.42 -7.13
N GLU A 33 -4.70 11.54 -7.86
CA GLU A 33 -3.86 12.69 -7.51
C GLU A 33 -4.37 13.29 -6.20
N ARG A 34 -3.72 12.92 -5.09
CA ARG A 34 -3.99 13.57 -3.81
C ARG A 34 -3.53 15.02 -3.88
N LYS A 35 -4.35 15.97 -3.45
CA LYS A 35 -3.99 17.41 -3.44
C LYS A 35 -3.93 17.94 -2.01
N TYR A 36 -2.89 18.74 -1.80
CA TYR A 36 -2.58 19.56 -0.61
C TYR A 36 -3.44 20.80 -0.48
N ASN A 37 -4.19 21.02 0.60
CA ASN A 37 -4.72 22.34 0.92
C ASN A 37 -3.85 23.06 1.95
N VAL A 38 -3.92 24.40 1.96
CA VAL A 38 -3.23 25.21 2.98
C VAL A 38 -3.78 24.87 4.36
N GLY A 39 -2.89 24.67 5.33
CA GLY A 39 -3.24 24.23 6.68
C GLY A 39 -3.20 22.72 6.90
N ASP A 40 -3.17 21.90 5.85
CA ASP A 40 -3.07 20.45 6.00
C ASP A 40 -1.73 20.05 6.62
N ASN A 41 -1.79 19.03 7.48
CA ASN A 41 -0.59 18.43 8.09
C ASN A 41 -0.11 17.25 7.24
N VAL A 42 1.16 17.29 6.88
CA VAL A 42 1.82 16.31 6.01
C VAL A 42 3.14 15.86 6.62
N LEU A 43 3.54 14.63 6.32
CA LEU A 43 4.87 14.10 6.61
C LEU A 43 5.73 14.25 5.35
N MET A 44 7.02 14.53 5.51
CA MET A 44 7.95 14.60 4.39
C MET A 44 8.82 13.34 4.36
N ARG A 45 8.97 12.70 3.19
CA ARG A 45 9.89 11.56 3.05
C ARG A 45 11.35 11.99 3.22
N ASN A 46 12.09 11.28 4.06
CA ASN A 46 13.52 11.50 4.22
C ASN A 46 14.31 11.04 2.99
N ARG A 47 15.32 11.83 2.62
CA ARG A 47 16.22 11.51 1.50
C ARG A 47 17.40 10.65 1.94
N GLU A 48 17.79 10.77 3.19
CA GLU A 48 18.89 10.00 3.76
C GLU A 48 18.50 8.52 3.87
N LYS A 49 19.37 7.66 3.36
CA LYS A 49 19.15 6.22 3.32
C LYS A 49 19.96 5.56 4.43
N GLY A 50 19.28 5.09 5.46
CA GLY A 50 19.85 4.26 6.51
C GLY A 50 18.82 3.22 6.97
N LYS A 51 19.26 1.99 7.27
CA LYS A 51 18.33 0.90 7.67
C LYS A 51 17.51 1.25 8.91
N LEU A 52 18.10 2.04 9.82
CA LEU A 52 17.50 2.43 11.09
C LEU A 52 17.04 3.90 11.11
N ASN A 53 17.21 4.62 10.00
CA ASN A 53 16.80 6.03 9.94
C ASN A 53 15.28 6.12 9.77
N PRO A 54 14.63 7.13 10.37
CA PRO A 54 13.20 7.33 10.19
C PRO A 54 12.88 7.58 8.72
N LEU A 55 11.82 6.92 8.21
CA LEU A 55 11.41 7.03 6.81
C LEU A 55 10.82 8.41 6.46
N PHE A 56 10.21 9.05 7.45
CA PHE A 56 9.56 10.35 7.32
C PHE A 56 10.07 11.32 8.38
N ASP A 57 10.12 12.60 8.04
CA ASP A 57 10.42 13.71 8.94
C ASP A 57 9.19 14.58 9.17
N GLY A 58 9.07 15.00 10.44
CA GLY A 58 8.11 15.96 10.98
C GLY A 58 6.64 15.60 10.81
N PRO A 59 5.76 16.27 11.54
CA PRO A 59 4.59 16.88 10.95
C PRO A 59 4.98 18.27 10.42
N TYR A 60 4.66 18.51 9.17
CA TYR A 60 4.77 19.79 8.49
C TYR A 60 3.37 20.32 8.17
N GLN A 61 3.20 21.62 8.19
CA GLN A 61 1.96 22.27 7.75
C GLN A 61 2.16 22.89 6.37
N ILE A 62 1.19 22.71 5.47
CA ILE A 62 1.19 23.36 4.15
C ILE A 62 0.92 24.86 4.33
N THR A 63 1.83 25.71 3.86
CA THR A 63 1.67 27.18 3.88
C THR A 63 1.14 27.71 2.56
N LYS A 64 1.58 27.13 1.43
CA LYS A 64 1.08 27.47 0.08
C LYS A 64 0.84 26.21 -0.73
N ALA A 65 -0.38 26.12 -1.27
CA ALA A 65 -0.82 25.03 -2.12
C ALA A 65 -0.66 25.39 -3.61
N LYS A 66 0.25 24.71 -4.31
CA LYS A 66 0.42 24.83 -5.77
C LYS A 66 0.84 23.49 -6.36
N HIS A 67 -0.09 22.63 -6.73
CA HIS A 67 0.28 21.32 -7.29
C HIS A 67 1.18 21.51 -8.55
N PRO A 68 2.30 20.76 -8.70
CA PRO A 68 2.77 19.69 -7.83
C PRO A 68 3.78 20.14 -6.75
N VAL A 69 4.10 21.42 -6.61
CA VAL A 69 5.11 21.95 -5.69
C VAL A 69 4.50 22.78 -4.56
N TYR A 70 4.62 22.30 -3.34
CA TYR A 70 4.04 22.92 -2.15
C TYR A 70 5.11 23.66 -1.34
N LYS A 71 4.66 24.66 -0.59
CA LYS A 71 5.46 25.19 0.50
C LYS A 71 4.96 24.65 1.83
N ILE A 72 5.90 24.22 2.67
CA ILE A 72 5.63 23.59 3.96
C ILE A 72 6.51 24.22 5.04
N ARG A 73 6.04 24.22 6.28
CA ARG A 73 6.81 24.66 7.45
C ARG A 73 6.67 23.66 8.60
N LYS A 74 7.67 23.57 9.47
CA LYS A 74 7.55 22.80 10.72
C LYS A 74 6.61 23.55 11.67
N LEU A 75 5.79 22.82 12.43
CA LEU A 75 4.90 23.42 13.42
C LEU A 75 5.69 24.18 14.51
N TYR A 76 6.80 23.60 14.97
CA TYR A 76 7.62 24.15 16.05
C TYR A 76 8.68 25.16 15.59
N SER A 77 8.80 25.41 14.28
CA SER A 77 9.83 26.31 13.73
C SER A 77 9.29 27.04 12.50
N PRO A 78 8.43 28.06 12.71
CA PRO A 78 7.69 28.70 11.62
C PRO A 78 8.59 29.48 10.65
N ASN A 79 9.79 29.87 11.07
CA ASN A 79 10.74 30.62 10.24
C ASN A 79 11.39 29.78 9.13
N ASN A 80 11.31 28.44 9.22
CA ASN A 80 11.90 27.53 8.23
C ASN A 80 10.82 27.00 7.28
N GLU A 81 10.63 27.71 6.17
CA GLU A 81 9.78 27.27 5.05
C GLU A 81 10.61 26.46 4.04
N LYS A 82 10.06 25.34 3.58
CA LYS A 82 10.66 24.47 2.56
C LYS A 82 9.73 24.39 1.36
N THR A 83 10.32 24.33 0.17
CA THR A 83 9.59 24.07 -1.08
C THR A 83 9.80 22.60 -1.48
N VAL A 84 8.71 21.84 -1.61
CA VAL A 84 8.75 20.38 -1.74
C VAL A 84 7.75 19.89 -2.79
N HIS A 85 8.17 18.92 -3.59
CA HIS A 85 7.32 18.28 -4.59
C HIS A 85 6.32 17.30 -3.94
N HIS A 86 5.12 17.19 -4.53
CA HIS A 86 4.00 16.35 -4.08
C HIS A 86 4.42 14.92 -3.71
N ASN A 87 5.22 14.27 -4.55
CA ASN A 87 5.70 12.89 -4.35
C ASN A 87 6.50 12.65 -3.07
N LEU A 88 6.97 13.72 -2.41
CA LEU A 88 7.70 13.64 -1.14
C LEU A 88 6.79 13.89 0.06
N LEU A 89 5.53 14.27 -0.16
CA LEU A 89 4.55 14.56 0.87
C LEU A 89 3.62 13.37 1.08
N PHE A 90 3.30 13.12 2.33
CA PHE A 90 2.40 12.06 2.75
C PHE A 90 1.38 12.65 3.71
N PRO A 91 0.10 12.28 3.63
CA PRO A 91 -0.89 12.77 4.60
C PRO A 91 -0.48 12.33 6.01
N CYS A 92 -0.47 13.25 6.95
CA CYS A 92 -0.33 12.90 8.36
C CYS A 92 -1.69 12.36 8.81
N SER A 93 -1.83 11.04 8.93
CA SER A 93 -3.03 10.47 9.54
C SER A 93 -3.15 11.07 10.94
N LYS A 94 -4.30 11.70 11.25
CA LYS A 94 -4.63 12.01 12.63
C LYS A 94 -4.64 10.67 13.35
N SER A 95 -3.57 10.37 14.09
CA SER A 95 -3.69 9.49 15.24
C SER A 95 -4.77 10.16 16.06
N GLN A 96 -5.99 9.61 16.03
CA GLN A 96 -6.90 9.81 17.14
C GLN A 96 -6.10 9.30 18.32
N GLY A 97 -5.45 10.21 19.04
CA GLY A 97 -4.68 9.93 20.25
C GLY A 97 -5.59 9.51 21.39
N GLU A 98 -6.87 9.26 21.13
CA GLU A 98 -7.63 8.38 21.98
C GLU A 98 -6.97 7.00 21.93
N PRO A 99 -6.47 6.47 23.06
CA PRO A 99 -6.20 5.04 23.12
C PRO A 99 -7.45 4.35 22.60
N LYS A 100 -7.32 3.48 21.61
CA LYS A 100 -8.46 2.65 21.15
C LYS A 100 -9.10 2.13 22.43
N ARG A 101 -10.30 2.64 22.79
CA ARG A 101 -11.01 2.20 23.99
C ARG A 101 -10.94 0.70 23.95
N SER A 102 -10.30 0.11 24.95
CA SER A 102 -10.06 -1.33 25.02
C SER A 102 -11.36 -2.00 24.63
N VAL A 103 -11.38 -2.60 23.44
CA VAL A 103 -12.54 -3.36 23.00
C VAL A 103 -12.76 -4.38 24.09
N SER A 104 -13.90 -4.26 24.77
CA SER A 104 -14.37 -5.15 25.82
C SER A 104 -13.88 -6.57 25.57
N HIS A 105 -13.23 -7.18 26.56
CA HIS A 105 -12.70 -8.56 26.59
C HIS A 105 -13.31 -9.55 25.58
N GLN A 106 -12.99 -9.41 24.31
CA GLN A 106 -13.17 -10.47 23.34
C GLN A 106 -11.83 -11.17 23.29
N ALA A 107 -11.85 -12.46 23.62
CA ALA A 107 -10.67 -13.30 23.63
C ALA A 107 -9.83 -13.03 22.37
N PRO A 108 -8.52 -12.79 22.50
CA PRO A 108 -7.69 -12.44 21.36
C PRO A 108 -7.82 -13.52 20.30
N ALA A 109 -8.08 -13.11 19.05
CA ALA A 109 -8.12 -14.04 17.94
C ALA A 109 -6.83 -14.88 17.93
N LEU A 110 -6.99 -16.20 17.99
CA LEU A 110 -5.87 -17.15 18.03
C LEU A 110 -4.89 -16.84 16.90
N ARG A 111 -3.61 -16.58 17.26
CA ARG A 111 -2.52 -16.37 16.30
C ARG A 111 -2.47 -17.54 15.31
N ARG A 112 -2.05 -17.29 14.06
CA ARG A 112 -1.95 -18.35 13.04
C ARG A 112 -1.09 -19.54 13.51
N SER A 113 -0.08 -19.29 14.34
CA SER A 113 0.78 -20.30 14.96
C SER A 113 0.10 -21.17 16.03
N THR A 114 -1.04 -20.74 16.54
CA THR A 114 -1.88 -21.48 17.50
C THR A 114 -3.02 -22.23 16.82
N ARG A 115 -3.20 -22.04 15.51
CA ARG A 115 -4.19 -22.76 14.71
C ARG A 115 -3.50 -24.02 14.17
N ILE A 116 -3.77 -25.15 14.83
CA ILE A 116 -3.37 -26.52 14.45
C ILE A 116 -1.94 -26.90 14.90
N THR A 117 -1.76 -27.13 16.19
CA THR A 117 -0.90 -28.24 16.62
C THR A 117 -1.79 -29.45 16.77
N ARG A 118 -1.54 -30.51 15.99
CA ARG A 118 -2.10 -31.83 16.30
C ARG A 118 -1.72 -32.16 17.76
N PRO A 119 -2.63 -32.74 18.56
CA PRO A 119 -2.26 -33.15 19.91
C PRO A 119 -1.04 -34.09 19.83
N PRO A 120 -0.15 -34.05 20.84
CA PRO A 120 0.98 -34.98 20.93
C PRO A 120 0.51 -36.42 20.73
N ARG A 121 1.31 -37.26 20.07
CA ARG A 121 0.92 -38.63 19.68
C ARG A 121 0.43 -39.52 20.82
N TYR A 122 0.79 -39.21 22.07
CA TYR A 122 0.37 -39.95 23.25
C TYR A 122 -1.04 -39.56 23.77
N LEU A 123 -1.65 -38.51 23.23
CA LEU A 123 -2.99 -38.01 23.59
C LEU A 123 -4.03 -38.21 22.47
N SER A 124 -3.65 -38.74 21.30
CA SER A 124 -4.62 -38.96 20.22
C SER A 124 -5.17 -40.39 20.25
N GLU A 125 -6.42 -40.56 20.66
CA GLU A 125 -7.18 -41.82 20.56
C GLU A 125 -7.63 -42.16 19.13
N TYR A 126 -6.93 -41.68 18.10
CA TYR A 126 -7.32 -41.99 16.72
C TYR A 126 -6.91 -43.43 16.35
N PRO A 127 -7.85 -44.32 15.99
CA PRO A 127 -7.52 -45.67 15.59
C PRO A 127 -6.70 -45.68 14.28
N TYR A 128 -5.63 -46.48 14.27
CA TYR A 128 -4.56 -46.54 13.26
C TYR A 128 -5.00 -47.02 11.86
N ASN A 129 -6.29 -47.31 11.64
CA ASN A 129 -6.75 -48.09 10.48
C ASN A 129 -7.21 -47.27 9.25
N SER A 130 -6.89 -45.98 9.16
CA SER A 130 -7.24 -45.15 7.98
C SER A 130 -6.14 -44.99 6.92
N LEU A 131 -5.02 -45.73 7.03
CA LEU A 131 -3.89 -45.67 6.09
C LEU A 131 -3.86 -46.84 5.09
N LYS A 132 -5.02 -47.24 4.55
CA LYS A 132 -5.08 -48.06 3.33
C LYS A 132 -5.97 -47.38 2.30
N GLY A 133 -5.36 -46.75 1.31
CA GLY A 133 -6.05 -46.28 0.11
C GLY A 133 -5.12 -45.42 -0.75
N GLY A 134 -4.61 -46.01 -1.84
CA GLY A 134 -3.96 -45.25 -2.91
C GLY A 134 -2.76 -45.94 -3.56
N HIS A 135 -2.95 -47.15 -4.08
CA HIS A 135 -2.22 -47.59 -5.26
C HIS A 135 -2.81 -46.85 -6.47
N MET A 136 -1.94 -46.22 -7.27
CA MET A 136 -1.93 -46.06 -8.73
C MET A 136 -0.95 -44.93 -9.06
#